data_AF-A0A965WS10-F1
#
_entry.id   AF-A0A965WS10-F1
#
_cell.length_a   1.000
_cell.length_b   1.000
_cell.length_c   1.000
_cell.angle_alpha   90.00
_cell.angle_beta   90.00
_cell.angle_gamma   90.00
#
_symmetry.space_group_name_H-M   'P 1'
#
loop_
_entity.id
_entity.type
_entity.pdbx_description
1 polymer ?
#
loop_
_entity_poly.entity_id
_entity_poly.type
_entity_poly.pdbx_seq_one_letter_code
_entity_poly.pdbx_strand_id
1 'polypeptide(L)' 'PTVSFVPTGGITKDNIKEYLSFDKVIACGGSWMVKDSLIQNGDFTKITELAREAREVSQ' A
#
# COMPACT_ATOMS: atom_id res chain seq x y z
N PRO A 1 4.48 -12.91 -23.02
CA PRO A 1 3.33 -12.05 -22.63
C PRO A 1 3.82 -10.84 -21.83
N THR A 2 3.43 -9.62 -22.21
CA THR A 2 3.97 -8.32 -21.72
C THR A 2 3.04 -7.57 -20.74
N VAL A 3 2.03 -8.25 -20.18
CA VAL A 3 1.03 -7.61 -19.32
C VAL A 3 1.50 -7.59 -17.86
N SER A 4 1.39 -6.41 -17.24
CA SER A 4 1.63 -6.18 -15.82
C SER A 4 0.37 -5.63 -15.13
N PHE A 5 0.27 -5.84 -13.82
CA PHE A 5 -0.89 -5.51 -13.00
C PHE A 5 -0.50 -4.60 -11.83
N VAL A 6 -1.47 -3.77 -11.42
CA VAL A 6 -1.44 -3.00 -10.18
C VAL A 6 -2.76 -3.26 -9.44
N PRO A 7 -2.83 -4.27 -8.58
CA PRO A 7 -4.01 -4.55 -7.77
C PRO A 7 -4.34 -3.37 -6.87
N THR A 8 -5.63 -3.02 -6.81
CA THR A 8 -6.16 -1.96 -5.94
C THR A 8 -7.45 -2.42 -5.29
N GLY A 9 -7.71 -1.96 -4.07
CA GLY A 9 -8.88 -2.35 -3.28
C GLY A 9 -8.65 -3.62 -2.47
N GLY A 10 -8.87 -3.54 -1.15
CA GLY A 10 -8.66 -4.67 -0.24
C GLY A 10 -7.19 -4.98 0.10
N ILE A 11 -6.22 -4.21 -0.43
CA ILE A 11 -4.81 -4.34 -0.04
C ILE A 11 -4.61 -3.81 1.39
N THR A 12 -3.89 -4.58 2.20
CA THR A 12 -3.50 -4.26 3.57
C THR A 12 -2.03 -4.62 3.78
N LYS A 13 -1.48 -4.24 4.94
CA LYS A 13 -0.13 -4.66 5.35
C LYS A 13 0.05 -6.18 5.44
N ASP A 14 -1.03 -6.93 5.64
CA ASP A 14 -0.99 -8.37 5.87
C ASP A 14 -0.98 -9.16 4.55
N ASN A 15 -1.54 -8.61 3.48
CA ASN A 15 -1.67 -9.31 2.18
C ASN A 15 -0.80 -8.73 1.05
N ILE A 16 -0.21 -7.54 1.23
CA ILE A 16 0.58 -6.89 0.17
C ILE A 16 1.73 -7.76 -0.35
N LYS A 17 2.41 -8.50 0.53
CA LYS A 17 3.51 -9.42 0.14
C LYS A 17 3.02 -10.54 -0.77
N GLU A 18 1.82 -11.05 -0.54
CA GLU A 18 1.23 -12.11 -1.36
C GLU A 18 1.03 -11.62 -2.79
N TYR A 19 0.47 -10.42 -2.97
CA TYR A 19 0.28 -9.83 -4.30
C TYR A 19 1.62 -9.52 -4.98
N LEU A 20 2.57 -8.91 -4.27
CA LEU A 20 3.88 -8.55 -4.83
C LEU A 20 4.76 -9.77 -5.15
N SER A 21 4.47 -10.93 -4.56
CA SER A 21 5.17 -12.19 -4.90
C SER A 21 4.86 -12.70 -6.30
N PHE A 22 3.80 -12.19 -6.95
CA PHE A 22 3.45 -12.58 -8.31
C PHE A 22 4.19 -11.72 -9.34
N ASP A 23 5.03 -12.34 -10.18
CA ASP A 23 5.92 -11.65 -11.15
C ASP A 23 5.24 -10.66 -12.10
N LYS A 24 3.92 -10.76 -12.29
CA LYS A 24 3.17 -9.81 -13.13
C LYS A 24 2.65 -8.60 -12.36
N VAL A 25 2.74 -8.59 -11.03
CA VAL A 25 2.33 -7.47 -10.18
C VAL A 25 3.55 -6.59 -9.92
N ILE A 26 3.50 -5.36 -10.41
CA ILE A 26 4.63 -4.43 -10.33
C ILE A 26 4.48 -3.42 -9.19
N ALA A 27 3.28 -3.28 -8.65
CA ALA A 27 2.93 -2.41 -7.53
C ALA A 27 1.57 -2.82 -6.95
N CYS A 28 1.25 -2.38 -5.73
CA CYS A 28 -0.07 -2.50 -5.14
C CYS A 28 -0.54 -1.13 -4.64
N GLY A 29 -1.84 -0.85 -4.73
CA GLY A 29 -2.45 0.34 -4.15
C GLY A 29 -3.41 -0.02 -3.02
N GLY A 30 -3.32 0.70 -1.90
CA GLY A 30 -4.34 0.60 -0.85
C GLY A 30 -4.43 1.82 0.05
N SER A 31 -5.64 2.04 0.57
CA SER A 31 -6.02 3.27 1.28
C SER A 31 -5.67 3.25 2.77
N TRP A 32 -5.12 2.15 3.31
CA TRP A 32 -4.92 2.01 4.76
C TRP A 32 -3.92 3.02 5.33
N MET A 33 -2.95 3.49 4.52
CA MET A 33 -1.93 4.45 4.92
C MET A 33 -2.42 5.90 4.99
N VAL A 34 -3.49 6.22 4.25
CA VAL A 34 -4.01 7.58 4.12
C VAL A 34 -5.52 7.54 4.32
N LYS A 35 -5.94 7.57 5.58
CA LYS A 35 -7.36 7.65 5.95
C LYS A 35 -7.84 9.09 5.94
N ASP A 36 -9.09 9.31 5.54
CA ASP A 36 -9.72 10.64 5.54
C ASP A 36 -9.60 11.35 6.90
N SER A 37 -9.72 10.61 8.00
CA SER A 37 -9.57 11.15 9.36
C SER A 37 -8.17 11.72 9.62
N LEU A 38 -7.12 11.13 9.07
CA LEU A 38 -5.75 11.62 9.23
C LEU A 38 -5.56 12.93 8.47
N ILE A 39 -6.14 13.03 7.27
CA ILE A 39 -6.12 14.25 6.47
C ILE A 39 -6.92 15.36 7.15
N GLN A 40 -8.14 15.07 7.60
CA GLN A 40 -9.01 16.02 8.30
C GLN A 40 -8.39 16.55 9.59
N ASN A 41 -7.65 15.69 10.31
CA ASN A 41 -6.95 16.07 11.54
C ASN A 41 -5.56 16.69 11.29
N GLY A 42 -5.10 16.78 10.04
CA GLY A 42 -3.76 17.29 9.70
C GLY A 42 -2.61 16.40 10.17
N ASP A 43 -2.86 15.12 10.44
CA ASP A 43 -1.88 14.18 11.00
C ASP A 43 -0.96 13.58 9.92
N PHE A 44 -0.20 14.45 9.27
CA PHE A 44 0.76 14.07 8.23
C PHE A 44 1.98 13.30 8.79
N THR A 45 2.29 13.49 10.07
CA THR A 45 3.28 12.68 10.77
C THR A 45 2.85 11.22 10.76
N LYS A 46 1.60 10.93 11.14
CA LYS A 46 1.10 9.55 11.13
C LYS A 46 1.03 8.96 9.73
N ILE A 47 0.62 9.74 8.73
CA ILE A 47 0.64 9.32 7.33
C ILE A 47 2.06 8.93 6.90
N THR A 48 3.06 9.71 7.29
CA THR A 48 4.47 9.43 6.99
C THR A 48 4.96 8.13 7.63
N GLU A 49 4.58 7.88 8.89
CA GLU A 49 4.87 6.61 9.57
C GLU A 49 4.25 5.42 8.85
N LEU A 50 2.97 5.50 8.51
CA LEU A 50 2.25 4.42 7.83
C LEU A 50 2.79 4.16 6.43
N ALA A 51 3.18 5.21 5.69
CA ALA A 51 3.83 5.06 4.40
C ALA A 51 5.21 4.38 4.51
N ARG A 52 5.97 4.66 5.57
CA ARG A 52 7.24 4.00 5.85
C ARG A 52 7.03 2.52 6.19
N GLU A 53 6.09 2.21 7.08
CA GLU A 53 5.72 0.83 7.43
C GLU A 53 5.31 0.04 6.18
N ALA A 54 4.46 0.62 5.33
CA ALA A 54 4.03 0.00 4.08
C ALA A 54 5.20 -0.32 3.14
N ARG A 55 6.19 0.58 3.05
CA ARG A 55 7.41 0.34 2.27
C ARG A 55 8.20 -0.84 2.85
N GLU A 56 8.39 -0.88 4.16
CA GLU A 56 9.13 -1.96 4.85
C GLU A 56 8.46 -3.32 4.68
N VAL A 57 7.13 -3.39 4.77
CA VAL A 57 6.39 -4.65 4.54
C VAL A 57 6.25 -5.00 3.05
N SER A 58 6.60 -4.11 2.12
CA SER A 58 6.57 -4.38 0.68
C SER A 58 7.92 -4.88 0.13
N GLN A 59 8.97 -4.86 0.96
CA GLN A 59 10.28 -5.46 0.69
C GLN A 59 10.31 -6.93 1.12
#